data_AF-A0A4P6EFH3-F1
#
_entry.id   AF-A0A4P6EFH3-F1
#
_cell.length_a   1.000
_cell.length_b   1.000
_cell.length_c   1.000
_cell.angle_alpha   90.00
_cell.angle_beta   90.00
_cell.angle_gamma   90.00
#
_symmetry.space_group_name_H-M   'P 1'
#
loop_
_entity.id
_entity.type
_entity.pdbx_description
1 polymer ?
#
loop_
_entity_poly.entity_id
_entity_poly.type
_entity_poly.pdbx_seq_one_letter_code
_entity_poly.pdbx_strand_id
1 'polypeptide(L)'
;MARTTNRVGLDAPRGRSGMRARPAQPSRDRFGRFTEWVARAMGTPTFLALLTIFCVAWIAWNTLAPEPLRFDSQVYGFTVLTLVLSLQASYAAPLILLAQNRQDDRDRVQIEQDRQRAERNLADTEYLAREIVALRLALTELTEQVMTREALRHELKALLDERDDAGSAS
;
A
#
# COMPACT_ATOMS: atom_id res chain seq x y z
N MET A 1 -2.84 58.11 28.78
CA MET A 1 -3.62 56.85 28.66
C MET A 1 -3.74 56.48 27.20
N ALA A 2 -2.95 55.52 26.72
CA ALA A 2 -3.03 55.02 25.34
C ALA A 2 -3.50 53.57 25.36
N ARG A 3 -4.63 53.31 24.71
CA ARG A 3 -5.29 52.00 24.62
C ARG A 3 -4.66 51.23 23.46
N THR A 4 -3.80 50.27 23.76
CA THR A 4 -3.22 49.36 22.76
C THR A 4 -4.26 48.33 22.34
N THR A 5 -4.70 48.42 21.10
CA THR A 5 -5.57 47.45 20.43
C THR A 5 -4.75 46.24 20.01
N ASN A 6 -5.02 45.08 20.62
CA ASN A 6 -4.44 43.80 20.22
C ASN A 6 -5.10 43.34 18.92
N ARG A 7 -4.37 43.40 17.80
CA ARG A 7 -4.84 42.87 16.51
C ARG A 7 -4.69 41.35 16.51
N VAL A 8 -5.82 40.65 16.53
CA VAL A 8 -5.90 39.20 16.31
C VAL A 8 -5.47 38.93 14.85
N GLY A 9 -4.31 38.30 14.67
CA GLY A 9 -3.86 37.80 13.37
C GLY A 9 -4.76 36.66 12.91
N LEU A 10 -5.30 36.78 11.68
CA LEU A 10 -6.21 35.81 11.04
C LEU A 10 -5.50 34.89 10.03
N ASP A 11 -4.18 34.68 10.16
CA ASP A 11 -3.40 33.81 9.27
C ASP A 11 -2.95 32.53 9.96
N ALA A 12 -3.90 31.66 10.26
CA ALA A 12 -3.62 30.26 10.51
C ALA A 12 -4.53 29.43 9.59
N PRO A 13 -3.98 28.68 8.60
CA PRO A 13 -4.79 27.80 7.79
C PRO A 13 -5.44 26.78 8.73
N ARG A 14 -6.77 26.72 8.72
CA ARG A 14 -7.58 25.75 9.47
C ARG A 14 -7.27 24.34 8.96
N GLY A 15 -6.18 23.76 9.42
CA GLY A 15 -5.85 22.36 9.25
C GLY A 15 -6.80 21.52 10.08
N ARG A 16 -7.87 21.05 9.44
CA ARG A 16 -8.60 19.79 9.70
C ARG A 16 -8.39 19.20 11.11
N SER A 17 -8.93 19.88 12.11
CA SER A 17 -9.04 19.37 13.48
C SER A 17 -10.16 18.34 13.52
N GLY A 18 -9.79 17.07 13.40
CA GLY A 18 -10.76 15.97 13.44
C GLY A 18 -10.16 14.58 13.27
N MET A 19 -8.87 14.39 13.54
CA MET A 19 -8.34 13.03 13.70
C MET A 19 -8.47 12.68 15.18
N ARG A 20 -9.56 11.99 15.55
CA ARG A 20 -9.70 11.34 16.86
C ARG A 20 -8.39 10.62 17.17
N ALA A 21 -7.69 11.08 18.20
CA ALA A 21 -6.49 10.41 18.70
C ALA A 21 -6.87 8.97 19.04
N ARG A 22 -6.42 8.04 18.20
CA ARG A 22 -6.60 6.60 18.38
C ARG A 22 -5.86 6.26 19.69
N PRO A 23 -6.52 5.68 20.70
CA PRO A 23 -5.83 5.40 21.96
C PRO A 23 -4.64 4.50 21.66
N ALA A 24 -3.47 4.89 22.18
CA ALA A 24 -2.23 4.12 22.06
C ALA A 24 -2.51 2.71 22.61
N GLN A 25 -2.52 1.71 21.72
CA GLN A 25 -2.76 0.33 22.11
C GLN A 25 -1.63 -0.14 23.03
N PRO A 26 -1.93 -0.65 24.24
CA PRO A 26 -0.92 -1.06 25.20
C PRO A 26 -0.15 -2.27 24.66
N SER A 27 1.18 -2.18 24.64
CA SER A 27 2.17 -3.29 24.58
C SER A 27 1.80 -4.56 23.79
N ARG A 28 1.23 -4.41 22.58
CA ARG A 28 0.90 -5.53 21.66
C ARG A 28 2.11 -6.07 20.89
N ASP A 29 3.29 -5.52 21.20
CA ASP A 29 4.51 -5.64 20.39
C ASP A 29 5.33 -6.90 20.71
N ARG A 30 5.26 -7.43 21.94
CA ARG A 30 5.95 -8.67 22.30
C ARG A 30 5.22 -9.91 21.77
N PHE A 31 3.91 -9.97 22.00
CA PHE A 31 3.08 -11.07 21.52
C PHE A 31 2.98 -11.06 19.99
N GLY A 32 2.87 -9.87 19.38
CA GLY A 32 2.87 -9.73 17.92
C GLY A 32 4.15 -10.21 17.25
N ARG A 33 5.33 -9.84 17.79
CA ARG A 33 6.62 -10.33 17.27
C ARG A 33 6.80 -11.84 17.44
N PHE A 34 6.33 -12.39 18.56
CA PHE A 34 6.36 -13.84 18.79
C PHE A 34 5.49 -14.59 17.78
N THR A 35 4.24 -14.15 17.56
CA THR A 35 3.35 -14.78 16.57
C THR A 35 3.88 -14.67 15.15
N GLU A 36 4.51 -13.55 14.80
CA GLU A 36 5.10 -13.34 13.47
C GLU A 36 6.33 -14.23 13.24
N TRP A 37 7.16 -14.42 14.29
CA TRP A 37 8.26 -15.38 14.25
C TRP A 37 7.75 -16.82 14.11
N VAL A 38 6.73 -17.21 14.88
CA VAL A 38 6.09 -18.53 14.78
C VAL A 38 5.49 -18.76 13.38
N ALA A 39 4.82 -17.76 12.81
CA ALA A 39 4.25 -17.84 11.47
C ALA A 39 5.33 -18.02 10.39
N ARG A 40 6.44 -17.28 10.48
CA ARG A 40 7.60 -17.47 9.59
C ARG A 40 8.29 -18.82 9.79
N ALA A 41 8.39 -19.28 11.03
CA ALA A 41 8.99 -20.57 11.35
C ALA A 41 8.17 -21.74 10.78
N MET A 42 6.84 -21.74 10.94
CA MET A 42 5.96 -22.81 10.42
C MET A 42 5.96 -22.92 8.89
N GLY A 43 6.16 -21.82 8.17
CA GLY A 43 6.17 -21.80 6.70
C GLY A 43 7.48 -22.24 6.05
N THR A 44 8.54 -22.52 6.82
CA THR A 44 9.87 -22.83 6.29
C THR A 44 10.14 -24.35 6.32
N PRO A 45 10.68 -24.97 5.25
CA PRO A 45 10.98 -26.41 5.23
C PRO A 45 11.97 -26.85 6.33
N THR A 46 12.75 -25.92 6.87
CA THR A 46 13.67 -26.15 7.99
C THR A 46 12.95 -26.53 9.29
N PHE A 47 11.73 -26.02 9.54
CA PHE A 47 10.96 -26.37 10.73
C PHE A 47 10.52 -27.83 10.69
N LEU A 48 10.01 -28.27 9.53
CA LEU A 48 9.66 -29.67 9.31
C LEU A 48 10.87 -30.58 9.48
N ALA A 49 12.02 -30.21 8.90
CA ALA A 49 13.25 -30.98 9.05
C ALA A 49 13.70 -31.10 10.52
N LEU A 50 13.68 -30.00 11.28
CA LEU A 50 14.01 -30.02 12.71
C LEU A 50 13.05 -30.89 13.53
N LEU A 51 11.74 -30.80 13.27
CA LEU A 51 10.72 -31.61 13.92
C LEU A 51 10.91 -33.10 13.61
N THR A 52 11.22 -33.45 12.36
CA THR A 52 11.52 -34.82 11.96
C THR A 52 12.77 -35.34 12.66
N ILE A 53 13.85 -34.55 12.71
CA ILE A 53 15.09 -34.93 13.41
C ILE A 53 14.81 -35.14 14.90
N PHE A 54 14.01 -34.27 15.52
CA PHE A 54 13.61 -34.43 16.92
C PHE A 54 12.86 -35.75 17.16
N CYS A 55 11.85 -36.07 16.33
CA CYS A 55 11.11 -37.33 16.44
C CYS A 55 12.02 -38.55 16.26
N VAL A 56 12.91 -38.52 15.26
CA VAL A 56 13.87 -39.62 15.02
C VAL A 56 14.83 -39.78 16.18
N ALA A 57 15.39 -38.67 16.70
CA ALA A 57 16.29 -38.69 17.85
C ALA A 57 15.60 -39.21 19.12
N TRP A 58 14.34 -38.83 19.35
CA TRP A 58 13.54 -39.31 20.48
C TRP A 58 13.30 -40.82 20.42
N ILE A 59 12.90 -41.31 19.24
CA ILE A 59 12.68 -42.74 19.00
C ILE A 59 14.02 -43.49 19.16
N ALA A 60 15.10 -42.99 18.56
CA ALA A 60 16.43 -43.60 18.67
C ALA A 60 16.90 -43.67 20.13
N TRP A 61 16.74 -42.59 20.90
CA TRP A 61 17.10 -42.56 22.31
C TRP A 61 16.32 -43.59 23.12
N ASN A 62 14.99 -43.60 23.00
CA ASN A 62 14.16 -44.52 23.78
C ASN A 62 14.22 -45.98 23.32
N THR A 63 14.71 -46.26 22.11
CA THR A 63 14.94 -47.62 21.59
C THR A 63 16.33 -48.16 21.92
N LEU A 64 17.38 -47.33 21.85
CA LEU A 64 18.77 -47.73 22.07
C LEU A 64 19.22 -47.61 23.53
N ALA A 65 18.56 -46.80 24.35
CA ALA A 65 18.92 -46.63 25.75
C ALA A 65 18.69 -47.93 26.57
N PRO A 66 19.45 -48.16 27.66
CA PRO A 66 19.20 -49.24 28.62
C PRO A 66 17.82 -49.10 29.28
N GLU A 67 17.16 -50.23 29.58
CA GLU A 67 15.84 -50.31 30.24
C GLU A 67 15.57 -49.31 31.39
N PRO A 68 16.50 -49.06 32.34
CA PRO A 68 16.26 -48.11 33.43
C PRO A 68 16.25 -46.63 33.01
N LEU A 69 16.69 -46.29 31.79
CA LEU A 69 16.75 -44.91 31.27
C LEU A 69 15.71 -44.64 30.17
N ARG A 70 14.89 -45.64 29.83
CA ARG A 70 13.82 -45.51 28.83
C ARG A 70 12.61 -44.83 29.48
N PHE A 71 12.40 -43.55 29.17
CA PHE A 71 11.22 -42.81 29.63
C PHE A 71 9.97 -43.10 28.81
N ASP A 72 10.11 -43.39 27.52
CA ASP A 72 9.01 -43.58 26.57
C ASP A 72 9.21 -44.89 25.80
N SER A 73 8.82 -46.01 26.43
CA SER A 73 9.12 -47.35 25.91
C SER A 73 8.34 -47.67 24.63
N GLN A 74 9.02 -48.31 23.67
CA GLN A 74 8.44 -48.78 22.40
C GLN A 74 7.25 -49.73 22.60
N VAL A 75 7.20 -50.47 23.71
CA VAL A 75 6.10 -51.41 24.03
C VAL A 75 4.74 -50.70 24.14
N TYR A 76 4.74 -49.44 24.58
CA TYR A 76 3.54 -48.61 24.70
C TYR A 76 3.32 -47.69 23.49
N GLY A 77 4.14 -47.84 22.43
CA GLY A 77 3.96 -47.08 21.19
C GLY A 77 4.35 -45.60 21.28
N PHE A 78 5.28 -45.23 22.17
CA PHE A 78 5.71 -43.84 22.40
C PHE A 78 4.55 -42.93 22.87
N THR A 79 3.87 -43.32 23.95
CA THR A 79 2.73 -42.60 24.52
C THR A 79 3.08 -41.16 24.84
N VAL A 80 4.27 -40.88 25.37
CA VAL A 80 4.66 -39.52 25.75
C VAL A 80 4.85 -38.64 24.51
N LEU A 81 5.56 -39.14 23.50
CA LEU A 81 5.71 -38.44 22.22
C LEU A 81 4.36 -38.12 21.60
N THR A 82 3.43 -39.09 21.61
CA THR A 82 2.08 -38.93 21.06
C THR A 82 1.27 -37.88 21.82
N LEU A 83 1.33 -37.89 23.15
CA LEU A 83 0.68 -36.88 23.98
C LEU A 83 1.22 -35.48 23.70
N VAL A 84 2.54 -35.34 23.54
CA VAL A 84 3.17 -34.05 23.24
C VAL A 84 2.79 -33.55 21.85
N LEU A 85 2.80 -34.41 20.83
CA LEU A 85 2.42 -34.04 19.46
C LEU A 85 0.94 -33.66 19.34
N SER A 86 0.04 -34.38 20.03
CA SER A 86 -1.39 -34.03 20.07
C SER A 86 -1.64 -32.70 20.78
N LEU A 87 -0.92 -32.42 21.87
CA LEU A 87 -0.96 -31.13 22.55
C LEU A 87 -0.42 -30.00 21.65
N GLN A 88 0.68 -30.25 20.94
CA GLN A 88 1.29 -29.27 20.02
C GLN A 88 0.32 -28.85 18.92
N ALA A 89 -0.41 -29.80 18.33
CA ALA A 89 -1.46 -29.51 17.35
C ALA A 89 -2.60 -28.69 17.95
N SER A 90 -3.05 -29.03 19.17
CA SER A 90 -4.14 -28.32 19.85
C SER A 90 -3.81 -26.87 20.17
N TYR A 91 -2.58 -26.57 20.61
CA TYR A 91 -2.16 -25.20 20.92
C TYR A 91 -1.74 -24.39 19.68
N ALA A 92 -1.37 -25.05 18.58
CA ALA A 92 -1.07 -24.38 17.32
C ALA A 92 -2.32 -23.69 16.73
N ALA A 93 -3.49 -24.33 16.77
CA ALA A 93 -4.73 -23.78 16.22
C ALA A 93 -5.12 -22.38 16.73
N PRO A 94 -5.19 -22.10 18.05
CA PRO A 94 -5.52 -20.76 18.54
C PRO A 94 -4.43 -19.72 18.25
N LEU A 95 -3.15 -20.11 18.24
CA LEU A 95 -2.06 -19.21 17.85
C LEU A 95 -2.13 -18.82 16.39
N ILE A 96 -2.43 -19.78 15.51
CA ILE A 96 -2.61 -19.55 14.08
C ILE A 96 -3.80 -18.61 13.86
N LEU A 97 -4.92 -18.81 14.56
CA LEU A 97 -6.09 -17.92 14.47
C LEU A 97 -5.76 -16.48 14.88
N LEU A 98 -4.97 -16.28 15.93
CA LEU A 98 -4.51 -14.95 16.33
C LEU A 98 -3.57 -14.32 15.30
N ALA A 99 -2.70 -15.11 14.68
CA ALA A 99 -1.83 -14.66 13.59
C ALA A 99 -2.64 -14.28 12.34
N GLN A 100 -3.66 -15.07 12.00
CA GLN A 100 -4.58 -14.82 10.89
C GLN A 100 -5.40 -13.54 11.11
N ASN A 101 -6.03 -13.36 12.27
CA ASN A 101 -6.75 -12.12 12.59
C ASN A 101 -5.88 -10.86 12.41
N ARG A 102 -4.59 -10.94 12.74
CA ARG A 102 -3.64 -9.84 12.55
C ARG A 102 -3.19 -9.66 11.10
N GLN A 103 -3.18 -10.72 10.30
CA GLN A 103 -2.92 -10.64 8.87
C GLN A 103 -4.13 -9.99 8.18
N ASP A 104 -5.34 -10.45 8.48
CA ASP A 104 -6.60 -9.91 7.95
C ASP A 104 -6.78 -8.43 8.29
N ASP A 105 -6.43 -8.02 9.53
CA ASP A 105 -6.44 -6.61 9.93
C ASP A 105 -5.49 -5.74 9.07
N ARG A 106 -4.30 -6.26 8.76
CA ARG A 106 -3.31 -5.57 7.91
C ARG A 106 -3.78 -5.51 6.46
N ASP A 107 -4.26 -6.63 5.94
CA ASP A 107 -4.75 -6.76 4.57
C ASP A 107 -5.96 -5.83 4.35
N ARG A 108 -6.85 -5.72 5.34
CA ARG A 108 -7.97 -4.76 5.31
C ARG A 108 -7.50 -3.32 5.23
N VAL A 109 -6.49 -2.93 6.02
CA VAL A 109 -5.94 -1.56 5.96
C VAL A 109 -5.28 -1.29 4.62
N GLN A 110 -4.56 -2.26 4.06
CA GLN A 110 -3.94 -2.14 2.76
C GLN A 110 -4.98 -1.98 1.65
N ILE A 111 -6.05 -2.78 1.65
CA ILE A 111 -7.16 -2.68 0.70
C ILE A 111 -7.82 -1.28 0.75
N GLU A 112 -8.05 -0.75 1.94
CA GLU A 112 -8.62 0.59 2.10
C GLU A 112 -7.71 1.69 1.53
N GLN A 113 -6.39 1.58 1.76
CA GLN A 113 -5.42 2.52 1.21
C GLN A 113 -5.35 2.43 -0.32
N ASP A 114 -5.36 1.21 -0.86
CA ASP A 114 -5.32 1.00 -2.31
C ASP A 114 -6.59 1.52 -2.98
N ARG A 115 -7.75 1.35 -2.33
CA ARG A 115 -9.00 1.97 -2.77
C ARG A 115 -8.91 3.51 -2.81
N GLN A 116 -8.42 4.13 -1.74
CA GLN A 116 -8.25 5.59 -1.70
C GLN A 116 -7.25 6.10 -2.74
N ARG A 117 -6.18 5.34 -3.00
CA ARG A 117 -5.22 5.64 -4.08
C ARG A 117 -5.88 5.53 -5.45
N ALA A 118 -6.66 4.48 -5.69
CA ALA A 118 -7.39 4.30 -6.94
C ALA A 118 -8.38 5.44 -7.20
N GLU A 119 -9.14 5.86 -6.18
CA GLU A 119 -10.06 7.01 -6.28
C GLU A 119 -9.32 8.32 -6.62
N ARG A 120 -8.16 8.56 -6.01
CA ARG A 120 -7.31 9.73 -6.34
C ARG A 120 -6.75 9.66 -7.75
N ASN A 121 -6.24 8.50 -8.17
CA ASN A 121 -5.71 8.31 -9.52
C ASN A 121 -6.79 8.53 -10.59
N LEU A 122 -8.03 8.11 -10.32
CA LEU A 122 -9.17 8.36 -11.19
C LEU A 122 -9.45 9.86 -11.31
N ALA A 123 -9.50 10.57 -10.17
CA ALA A 123 -9.70 12.02 -10.16
C ALA A 123 -8.57 12.79 -10.87
N ASP A 124 -7.31 12.40 -10.67
CA ASP A 124 -6.16 13.00 -11.34
C ASP A 124 -6.21 12.76 -12.86
N THR A 125 -6.64 11.57 -13.28
CA THR A 125 -6.81 11.24 -14.71
C THR A 125 -7.94 12.06 -15.32
N GLU A 126 -9.08 12.21 -14.62
CA GLU A 126 -10.17 13.08 -15.07
C GLU A 126 -9.74 14.55 -15.16
N TYR A 127 -8.94 15.02 -14.20
CA TYR A 127 -8.38 16.37 -14.21
C TYR A 127 -7.47 16.57 -15.43
N LEU A 128 -6.50 15.68 -15.64
CA LEU A 128 -5.61 15.72 -16.80
C LEU A 128 -6.39 15.65 -18.11
N ALA A 129 -7.43 14.82 -18.21
CA ALA A 129 -8.26 14.75 -19.41
C ALA A 129 -8.96 16.08 -19.71
N ARG A 130 -9.51 16.76 -18.69
CA ARG A 130 -10.12 18.09 -18.85
C ARG A 130 -9.10 19.14 -19.25
N GLU A 131 -7.92 19.11 -18.65
CA GLU A 131 -6.83 20.02 -18.97
C GLU A 131 -6.36 19.83 -20.43
N ILE A 132 -6.21 18.58 -20.88
CA ILE A 132 -5.87 18.26 -22.28
C ILE A 132 -6.94 18.77 -23.24
N VAL A 133 -8.23 18.64 -22.91
CA VAL A 133 -9.31 19.17 -23.74
C VAL A 133 -9.26 20.70 -23.82
N ALA A 134 -9.02 21.38 -22.70
CA ALA A 134 -8.86 22.83 -22.66
C ALA A 134 -7.65 23.28 -23.50
N LEU A 135 -6.51 22.60 -23.35
CA LEU A 135 -5.31 22.85 -24.16
C LEU A 135 -5.56 22.63 -25.65
N ARG A 136 -6.26 21.55 -26.03
CA ARG A 136 -6.60 21.28 -27.43
C ARG A 136 -7.44 22.41 -28.03
N LEU A 137 -8.46 22.88 -27.31
CA LEU A 137 -9.32 23.98 -27.79
C LEU A 137 -8.51 25.26 -27.97
N ALA A 138 -7.63 25.59 -27.02
CA ALA A 138 -6.75 26.75 -27.13
C ALA A 138 -5.79 26.65 -28.34
N LEU A 139 -5.23 25.47 -28.60
CA LEU A 139 -4.38 25.25 -29.78
C LEU A 139 -5.14 25.36 -31.10
N THR A 140 -6.38 24.85 -31.17
CA THR A 140 -7.24 25.00 -32.34
C THR A 140 -7.53 26.47 -32.62
N GLU A 141 -7.94 27.24 -31.60
CA GLU A 141 -8.20 28.68 -31.70
C GLU A 141 -6.96 29.45 -32.20
N LEU A 142 -5.77 29.16 -31.65
CA LEU A 142 -4.52 29.78 -32.09
C LEU A 142 -4.22 29.44 -33.57
N THR A 143 -4.49 28.22 -33.99
CA THR A 143 -4.29 27.79 -35.39
C THR A 143 -5.23 28.54 -36.33
N GLU A 144 -6.50 28.70 -35.95
CA GLU A 144 -7.48 29.48 -36.72
C GLU A 144 -7.09 30.97 -36.83
N GLN A 145 -6.60 31.58 -35.75
CA GLN A 145 -6.10 32.95 -35.74
C GLN A 145 -4.88 33.17 -36.65
N VAL A 146 -3.97 32.20 -36.72
CA VAL A 146 -2.81 32.26 -37.62
C VAL A 146 -3.26 32.20 -39.08
N MET A 147 -4.16 31.27 -39.41
CA MET A 147 -4.66 31.10 -40.79
C MET A 147 -5.43 32.34 -41.26
N THR A 148 -6.29 32.91 -40.42
CA THR A 148 -7.02 34.14 -40.74
C THR A 148 -6.08 35.33 -40.93
N ARG A 149 -5.04 35.47 -40.10
CA ARG A 149 -4.03 36.51 -40.26
C ARG A 149 -3.24 36.35 -41.57
N GLU A 150 -2.85 35.14 -41.92
CA GLU A 150 -2.14 34.88 -43.18
C GLU A 150 -3.03 35.16 -44.40
N ALA A 151 -4.30 34.75 -44.36
CA ALA A 151 -5.27 35.06 -45.41
C ALA A 151 -5.47 36.58 -45.58
N LEU A 152 -5.70 37.31 -44.49
CA LEU A 152 -5.82 38.78 -44.52
C LEU A 152 -4.56 39.43 -45.08
N ARG A 153 -3.37 38.92 -44.70
CA ARG A 153 -2.10 39.42 -45.22
C ARG A 153 -1.93 39.14 -46.71
N HIS A 154 -2.39 37.99 -47.19
CA HIS A 154 -2.35 37.63 -48.60
C HIS A 154 -3.26 38.54 -49.43
N GLU A 155 -4.50 38.73 -49.00
CA GLU A 155 -5.47 39.64 -49.62
C GLU A 155 -4.97 41.10 -49.65
N LEU A 156 -4.44 41.60 -48.52
CA LEU A 156 -3.83 42.93 -48.45
C LEU A 156 -2.67 43.10 -49.44
N LYS A 157 -1.85 42.06 -49.61
CA LYS A 157 -0.73 42.09 -50.55
C LYS A 157 -1.19 42.04 -52.00
N ALA A 158 -2.18 41.21 -52.33
CA ALA A 158 -2.77 41.15 -53.66
C ALA A 158 -3.37 42.50 -54.08
N LEU A 159 -4.12 43.16 -53.19
CA LEU A 159 -4.69 44.49 -53.45
C LEU A 159 -3.63 45.59 -53.60
N LEU A 160 -2.49 45.47 -52.91
CA LEU A 160 -1.36 46.39 -53.06
C LEU A 160 -0.71 46.24 -54.43
N ASP A 161 -0.39 45.00 -54.83
CA ASP A 161 0.24 44.71 -56.14
C ASP A 161 -0.65 45.19 -57.31
N GLU A 162 -1.97 44.96 -57.25
CA GLU A 162 -2.91 45.42 -58.29
C GLU A 162 -2.91 46.96 -58.43
N ARG A 163 -2.71 47.68 -57.32
CA ARG A 163 -2.68 49.14 -57.34
C ARG A 163 -1.37 49.71 -57.89
N ASP A 164 -0.26 49.05 -57.59
CA ASP A 164 1.07 49.43 -58.11
C ASP A 164 1.14 49.19 -59.63
N ASP A 165 0.59 48.08 -60.14
CA ASP A 165 0.49 47.80 -61.57
C ASP A 165 -0.36 48.87 -62.30
N ALA A 166 -1.51 49.25 -61.73
CA ALA A 166 -2.38 50.30 -62.30
C ALA A 166 -1.70 51.69 -62.33
N GLY A 167 -0.87 52.00 -61.33
CA GLY A 167 -0.11 53.25 -61.28
C GLY A 167 1.07 53.32 -62.25
N SER A 168 1.63 52.17 -62.64
CA SER A 168 2.74 52.08 -63.60
C SER A 168 2.32 52.16 -65.08
N ALA A 169 1.02 51.99 -65.36
CA ALA A 169 0.45 52.04 -66.71
C ALA A 169 -0.08 53.43 -67.14
N SER A 170 0.08 54.46 -66.29
CA SER A 170 -0.24 55.87 -66.59
C SER A 170 1.03 56.71 -66.73
#